data_AF-A0A6G2U4G9-F1
#
_entry.id   AF-A0A6G2U4G9-F1
#
_cell.length_a   1.000
_cell.length_b   1.000
_cell.length_c   1.000
_cell.angle_alpha   90.00
_cell.angle_beta   90.00
_cell.angle_gamma   90.00
#
_symmetry.space_group_name_H-M   'P 1'
#
loop_
_entity.id
_entity.type
_entity.pdbx_description
1 polymer ?
#
loop_
_entity_poly.entity_id
_entity_poly.type
_entity_poly.pdbx_seq_one_letter_code
_entity_poly.pdbx_strand_id
1 'polypeptide(L)'
;MTAGARSPGPVIIEAEHVTKTFITPDGQALPVLDGISFALREGEIVALLGKSGAGKSTLLRCIAGLIAPSAGTVTYRDTPLTGANPGVAMVFQSFALLPWLTVQQNVELSLQARNVPEAERRERALKAIDLIGLDGFEGAYPKELSGGMRQRVGFARGLVVEPDALLMDEPFSALDVLTAENLRSELVGLWEGHDAPVKSILIVTHNIEEAVLLADRVLVLSSNPGSLQAELAVELPRPRDRTDPAFEALVDTVYGILTGREAAVQAAAAPTVPALATPGDLPLPEASVGGLAGLLEILLARGGEDGLAEIADDLNFEIDDLLPLVDATVLLGLATVADARIAITEEGREFTAADILTSKEHFARLAATRAPLVRAIVQGLVATEDGTLREGLFLDLLRRGFSAEQARNQLETAIGWGRYGELFDYNRDDGRLLLEPGARTLLQSSAEPSGSGPEFPGGSGSGGGC
;
A
#
# COMPACT_ATOMS: atom_id res chain seq x y z
N MET A 1 11.41 -13.73 -31.38
CA MET A 1 10.21 -13.23 -32.08
C MET A 1 9.49 -12.36 -31.07
N THR A 2 9.45 -11.05 -31.30
CA THR A 2 8.79 -10.06 -30.44
C THR A 2 7.29 -10.33 -30.45
N ALA A 3 6.74 -10.81 -29.33
CA ALA A 3 5.31 -10.95 -29.14
C ALA A 3 4.71 -9.54 -29.05
N GLY A 4 4.17 -9.04 -30.17
CA GLY A 4 3.43 -7.79 -30.21
C GLY A 4 2.17 -7.86 -29.35
N ALA A 5 1.73 -6.70 -28.86
CA ALA A 5 0.52 -6.52 -28.07
C ALA A 5 -0.65 -7.38 -28.61
N ARG A 6 -1.10 -8.35 -27.81
CA ARG A 6 -2.16 -9.29 -28.18
C ARG A 6 -3.46 -8.51 -28.40
N SER A 7 -4.18 -8.81 -29.49
CA SER A 7 -5.54 -8.30 -29.68
C SER A 7 -6.43 -8.81 -28.53
N PRO A 8 -7.30 -7.97 -27.94
CA PRO A 8 -8.05 -8.35 -26.75
C PRO A 8 -8.98 -9.54 -27.05
N GLY A 9 -8.82 -10.62 -26.28
CA GLY A 9 -9.70 -11.77 -26.34
C GLY A 9 -11.13 -11.46 -25.84
N PRO A 10 -12.05 -12.43 -25.94
CA PRO A 10 -13.39 -12.28 -25.38
C PRO A 10 -13.34 -12.05 -23.87
N VAL A 11 -14.35 -11.35 -23.34
CA VAL A 11 -14.50 -11.13 -21.89
C VAL A 11 -14.84 -12.45 -21.21
N ILE A 12 -14.10 -12.81 -20.17
CA ILE A 12 -14.38 -13.98 -19.32
C ILE A 12 -15.21 -13.55 -18.11
N ILE A 13 -14.80 -12.46 -17.47
CA ILE A 13 -15.42 -11.93 -16.25
C ILE A 13 -15.62 -10.44 -16.44
N GLU A 14 -16.81 -9.96 -16.08
CA GLU A 14 -17.12 -8.53 -16.06
C GLU A 14 -17.68 -8.14 -14.70
N ALA A 15 -17.13 -7.09 -14.11
CA ALA A 15 -17.64 -6.44 -12.93
C ALA A 15 -18.26 -5.10 -13.36
N GLU A 16 -19.52 -4.88 -13.04
CA GLU A 16 -20.25 -3.66 -13.35
C GLU A 16 -20.73 -3.00 -12.05
N HIS A 17 -20.19 -1.82 -11.76
CA HIS A 17 -20.54 -0.99 -10.60
C HIS A 17 -20.57 -1.76 -9.27
N VAL A 18 -19.59 -2.64 -9.07
CA VAL A 18 -19.52 -3.51 -7.89
C VAL A 18 -19.24 -2.67 -6.65
N THR A 19 -20.22 -2.66 -5.75
CA THR A 19 -20.15 -2.02 -4.43
C THR A 19 -20.28 -3.09 -3.36
N LYS A 20 -19.54 -2.94 -2.26
CA LYS A 20 -19.61 -3.85 -1.12
C LYS A 20 -19.57 -3.08 0.19
N THR A 21 -20.60 -3.31 1.00
CA THR A 21 -20.70 -2.79 2.36
C THR A 21 -20.88 -3.96 3.31
N PHE A 22 -20.06 -4.02 4.36
CA PHE A 22 -20.23 -4.97 5.46
C PHE A 22 -20.97 -4.30 6.61
N ILE A 23 -21.61 -5.10 7.45
CA ILE A 23 -22.21 -4.63 8.71
C ILE A 23 -21.28 -5.06 9.83
N THR A 24 -20.79 -4.11 10.61
CA THR A 24 -19.94 -4.40 11.77
C THR A 24 -20.76 -5.04 12.90
N PRO A 25 -20.14 -5.69 13.89
CA PRO A 25 -20.86 -6.23 15.05
C PRO A 25 -21.71 -5.20 15.79
N ASP A 26 -21.29 -3.93 15.76
CA ASP A 26 -22.01 -2.80 16.38
C ASP A 26 -23.15 -2.25 15.49
N GLY A 27 -23.42 -2.89 14.34
CA GLY A 27 -24.50 -2.53 13.42
C GLY A 27 -24.17 -1.37 12.47
N GLN A 28 -22.94 -0.87 12.44
CA GLN A 28 -22.53 0.20 11.53
C GLN A 28 -22.22 -0.33 10.13
N ALA A 29 -22.58 0.44 9.11
CA ALA A 29 -22.23 0.16 7.73
C ALA A 29 -20.76 0.52 7.49
N LEU A 30 -19.97 -0.46 7.06
CA LEU A 30 -18.58 -0.30 6.64
C LEU A 30 -18.50 -0.44 5.12
N PRO A 31 -18.51 0.66 4.35
CA PRO A 31 -18.32 0.61 2.91
C PRO A 31 -16.87 0.21 2.61
N VAL A 32 -16.69 -0.83 1.79
CA VAL A 32 -15.38 -1.39 1.43
C VAL A 32 -15.09 -1.21 -0.05
N LEU A 33 -16.07 -1.41 -0.92
CA LEU A 33 -15.94 -1.17 -2.36
C LEU A 33 -17.02 -0.20 -2.80
N ASP A 34 -16.68 0.70 -3.73
CA ASP A 34 -17.56 1.71 -4.28
C ASP A 34 -17.51 1.74 -5.82
N GLY A 35 -18.52 1.15 -6.45
CA GLY A 35 -18.80 1.33 -7.88
C GLY A 35 -17.75 0.80 -8.85
N ILE A 36 -16.97 -0.22 -8.49
CA ILE A 36 -15.85 -0.70 -9.31
C ILE A 36 -16.37 -1.39 -10.57
N SER A 37 -15.87 -0.97 -11.73
CA SER A 37 -16.22 -1.58 -13.02
C SER A 37 -14.96 -1.93 -13.80
N PHE A 38 -14.83 -3.18 -14.25
CA PHE A 38 -13.75 -3.62 -15.13
C PHE A 38 -14.08 -4.96 -15.79
N ALA A 39 -13.34 -5.31 -16.84
CA ALA A 39 -13.43 -6.60 -17.51
C ALA A 39 -12.09 -7.32 -17.53
N LEU A 40 -12.14 -8.64 -17.29
CA LEU A 40 -11.04 -9.58 -17.48
C LEU A 40 -11.29 -10.40 -18.76
N ARG A 41 -10.31 -10.43 -19.64
CA ARG A 41 -10.36 -11.00 -20.98
C ARG A 41 -9.45 -12.22 -21.10
N GLU A 42 -9.71 -13.05 -22.11
CA GLU A 42 -8.79 -14.12 -22.47
C GLU A 42 -7.47 -13.55 -22.98
N GLY A 43 -6.36 -14.13 -22.53
CA GLY A 43 -5.00 -13.84 -22.98
C GLY A 43 -4.28 -12.73 -22.23
N GLU A 44 -4.84 -12.19 -21.14
CA GLU A 44 -4.22 -11.16 -20.31
C GLU A 44 -4.01 -11.58 -18.85
N ILE A 45 -3.01 -10.97 -18.22
CA ILE A 45 -2.79 -10.90 -16.78
C ILE A 45 -3.21 -9.50 -16.33
N VAL A 46 -4.11 -9.41 -15.35
CA VAL A 46 -4.53 -8.14 -14.75
C VAL A 46 -4.08 -8.12 -13.29
N ALA A 47 -3.41 -7.04 -12.87
CA ALA A 47 -3.06 -6.80 -11.47
C ALA A 47 -4.04 -5.81 -10.82
N LEU A 48 -4.61 -6.20 -9.68
CA LEU A 48 -5.29 -5.32 -8.75
C LEU A 48 -4.27 -4.81 -7.74
N LEU A 49 -3.94 -3.53 -7.82
CA LEU A 49 -2.95 -2.86 -6.99
C LEU A 49 -3.63 -1.82 -6.11
N GLY A 50 -3.11 -1.59 -4.90
CA GLY A 50 -3.69 -0.64 -3.96
C GLY A 50 -3.11 -0.82 -2.56
N LYS A 51 -3.25 0.18 -1.71
CA LYS A 51 -2.78 0.12 -0.32
C LYS A 51 -3.47 -1.01 0.47
N SER A 52 -2.90 -1.37 1.61
CA SER A 52 -3.59 -2.27 2.54
C SER A 52 -4.96 -1.69 2.91
N GLY A 53 -5.99 -2.54 2.96
CA GLY A 53 -7.37 -2.11 3.23
C GLY A 53 -8.13 -1.50 2.03
N ALA A 54 -7.55 -1.38 0.83
CA ALA A 54 -8.23 -0.88 -0.38
C ALA A 54 -9.38 -1.78 -0.90
N GLY A 55 -9.65 -2.91 -0.26
CA GLY A 55 -10.72 -3.83 -0.67
C GLY A 55 -10.35 -4.83 -1.78
N LYS A 56 -9.08 -4.91 -2.21
CA LYS A 56 -8.61 -5.81 -3.28
C LYS A 56 -9.09 -7.27 -3.11
N SER A 57 -8.83 -7.88 -1.96
CA SER A 57 -9.25 -9.25 -1.66
C SER A 57 -10.77 -9.40 -1.56
N THR A 58 -11.49 -8.34 -1.18
CA THR A 58 -12.96 -8.31 -1.19
C THR A 58 -13.48 -8.35 -2.61
N LEU A 59 -12.92 -7.53 -3.51
CA LEU A 59 -13.26 -7.52 -4.93
C LEU A 59 -12.98 -8.89 -5.56
N LEU A 60 -11.80 -9.46 -5.28
CA LEU A 60 -11.43 -10.80 -5.76
C LEU A 60 -12.42 -11.88 -5.29
N ARG A 61 -12.88 -11.83 -4.04
CA ARG A 61 -13.90 -12.75 -3.50
C ARG A 61 -15.29 -12.54 -4.10
N CYS A 62 -15.64 -11.31 -4.48
CA CYS A 62 -16.85 -11.03 -5.24
C CYS A 62 -16.79 -11.66 -6.63
N ILE A 63 -15.65 -11.55 -7.30
CA ILE A 63 -15.41 -12.16 -8.63
C ILE A 63 -15.43 -13.69 -8.58
N ALA A 64 -14.87 -14.27 -7.51
CA ALA A 64 -14.93 -15.70 -7.24
C ALA A 64 -16.35 -16.19 -6.89
N GLY A 65 -17.30 -15.29 -6.64
CA GLY A 65 -18.65 -15.63 -6.20
C GLY A 65 -18.73 -16.15 -4.76
N LEU A 66 -17.70 -15.92 -3.95
CA LEU A 66 -17.64 -16.31 -2.54
C LEU A 66 -18.39 -15.31 -1.64
N ILE A 67 -18.44 -14.05 -2.06
CA ILE A 67 -19.15 -12.97 -1.36
C ILE A 67 -20.01 -12.23 -2.38
N ALA A 68 -21.33 -12.17 -2.17
CA ALA A 68 -22.19 -11.38 -3.04
C ALA A 68 -21.90 -9.87 -2.89
N PRO A 69 -21.87 -9.10 -4.00
CA PRO A 69 -21.79 -7.65 -3.92
C PRO A 69 -23.06 -7.07 -3.26
N SER A 70 -22.94 -5.91 -2.63
CA SER A 70 -24.08 -5.19 -2.06
C SER A 70 -24.90 -4.46 -3.13
N ALA A 71 -24.23 -4.00 -4.19
CA ALA A 71 -24.83 -3.43 -5.40
C ALA A 71 -23.91 -3.71 -6.60
N GLY A 72 -24.46 -3.56 -7.82
CA GLY A 72 -23.76 -3.93 -9.04
C GLY A 72 -23.84 -5.42 -9.35
N THR A 73 -23.17 -5.83 -10.43
CA THR A 73 -23.23 -7.19 -10.97
C THR A 73 -21.84 -7.70 -11.32
N VAL A 74 -21.64 -9.01 -11.13
CA VAL A 74 -20.50 -9.72 -11.68
C VAL A 74 -21.03 -10.78 -12.62
N THR A 75 -20.53 -10.83 -13.85
CA THR A 75 -20.88 -11.84 -14.84
C THR A 75 -19.67 -12.73 -15.17
N TYR A 76 -19.96 -13.97 -15.52
CA TYR A 76 -19.00 -14.91 -16.10
C TYR A 76 -19.55 -15.38 -17.44
N ARG A 77 -18.81 -15.12 -18.54
CA ARG A 77 -19.26 -15.36 -19.92
C ARG A 77 -20.71 -14.88 -20.15
N ASP A 78 -20.93 -13.58 -19.90
CA ASP A 78 -22.22 -12.88 -20.02
C ASP A 78 -23.35 -13.41 -19.12
N THR A 79 -23.04 -14.32 -18.19
CA THR A 79 -24.02 -14.89 -17.26
C THR A 79 -23.81 -14.31 -15.86
N PRO A 80 -24.81 -13.66 -15.24
CA PRO A 80 -24.69 -13.15 -13.89
C PRO A 80 -24.36 -14.24 -12.86
N LEU A 81 -23.41 -13.96 -11.97
CA LEU A 81 -23.05 -14.88 -10.89
C LEU A 81 -24.10 -14.86 -9.78
N THR A 82 -24.62 -16.04 -9.44
CA THR A 82 -25.55 -16.25 -8.31
C THR A 82 -24.92 -17.02 -7.15
N GLY A 83 -23.61 -17.28 -7.22
CA GLY A 83 -22.85 -18.09 -6.27
C GLY A 83 -21.41 -18.28 -6.76
N ALA A 84 -20.72 -19.31 -6.26
CA ALA A 84 -19.34 -19.59 -6.63
C ALA A 84 -19.16 -19.71 -8.15
N ASN A 85 -18.18 -18.98 -8.68
CA ASN A 85 -17.93 -18.93 -10.12
C ASN A 85 -17.30 -20.25 -10.60
N PRO A 86 -17.95 -21.00 -11.52
CA PRO A 86 -17.47 -22.32 -11.94
C PRO A 86 -16.23 -22.25 -12.84
N GLY A 87 -15.98 -21.10 -13.47
CA GLY A 87 -14.88 -20.88 -14.41
C GLY A 87 -13.57 -20.45 -13.79
N VAL A 88 -13.49 -20.30 -12.46
CA VAL A 88 -12.31 -19.75 -11.80
C VAL A 88 -11.72 -20.71 -10.78
N ALA A 89 -10.43 -20.55 -10.52
CA ALA A 89 -9.75 -21.14 -9.38
C ALA A 89 -9.08 -20.04 -8.55
N MET A 90 -9.06 -20.21 -7.23
CA MET A 90 -8.49 -19.24 -6.32
C MET A 90 -7.22 -19.78 -5.63
N VAL A 91 -6.16 -18.98 -5.65
CA VAL A 91 -4.96 -19.17 -4.86
C VAL A 91 -4.95 -18.11 -3.77
N PHE A 92 -4.89 -18.55 -2.52
CA PHE A 92 -4.98 -17.68 -1.35
C PHE A 92 -3.60 -17.22 -0.87
N GLN A 93 -3.57 -16.11 -0.14
CA GLN A 93 -2.38 -15.54 0.52
C GLN A 93 -1.77 -16.53 1.51
N SER A 94 -2.62 -17.15 2.36
CA SER A 94 -2.19 -18.31 3.13
C SER A 94 -2.20 -19.53 2.22
N PHE A 95 -1.19 -20.41 2.30
CA PHE A 95 -1.09 -21.63 1.49
C PHE A 95 -2.40 -22.44 1.44
N ALA A 96 -3.21 -22.35 2.52
CA ALA A 96 -4.54 -22.94 2.64
C ALA A 96 -4.59 -24.43 2.28
N LEU A 97 -3.47 -25.14 2.47
CA LEU A 97 -3.36 -26.57 2.27
C LEU A 97 -3.92 -27.30 3.49
N LEU A 98 -4.59 -28.43 3.26
CA LEU A 98 -5.07 -29.29 4.34
C LEU A 98 -3.88 -30.08 4.91
N PRO A 99 -3.48 -29.84 6.18
CA PRO A 99 -2.21 -30.35 6.72
C PRO A 99 -2.20 -31.85 6.96
N TRP A 100 -3.37 -32.50 6.97
CA TRP A 100 -3.53 -33.95 7.11
C TRP A 100 -3.67 -34.69 5.78
N LEU A 101 -3.64 -33.96 4.65
CA LEU A 101 -3.63 -34.54 3.31
C LEU A 101 -2.23 -34.46 2.72
N THR A 102 -1.85 -35.42 1.88
CA THR A 102 -0.61 -35.34 1.10
C THR A 102 -0.70 -34.27 0.01
N VAL A 103 0.41 -33.96 -0.66
CA VAL A 103 0.44 -33.08 -1.84
C VAL A 103 -0.57 -33.53 -2.87
N GLN A 104 -0.52 -34.80 -3.28
CA GLN A 104 -1.44 -35.36 -4.26
C GLN A 104 -2.91 -35.19 -3.84
N GLN A 105 -3.23 -35.51 -2.58
CA GLN A 105 -4.59 -35.39 -2.06
C GLN A 105 -5.07 -33.93 -1.98
N ASN A 106 -4.18 -32.99 -1.69
CA ASN A 106 -4.50 -31.56 -1.72
C ASN A 106 -4.87 -31.10 -3.14
N VAL A 107 -4.15 -31.57 -4.16
CA VAL A 107 -4.42 -31.24 -5.56
C VAL A 107 -5.70 -31.92 -6.05
N GLU A 108 -5.95 -33.18 -5.69
CA GLU A 108 -7.16 -33.91 -6.05
C GLU A 108 -8.45 -33.30 -5.49
N LEU A 109 -8.37 -32.54 -4.39
CA LEU A 109 -9.53 -32.00 -3.66
C LEU A 109 -10.50 -31.22 -4.57
N SER A 110 -9.96 -30.36 -5.43
CA SER A 110 -10.76 -29.54 -6.35
C SER A 110 -11.52 -30.40 -7.37
N LEU A 111 -10.88 -31.48 -7.87
CA LEU A 111 -11.51 -32.43 -8.79
C LEU A 111 -12.53 -33.33 -8.08
N GLN A 112 -12.26 -33.69 -6.82
CA GLN A 112 -13.18 -34.46 -6.00
C GLN A 112 -14.47 -33.68 -5.76
N ALA A 113 -14.39 -32.37 -5.48
CA ALA A 113 -15.56 -31.50 -5.36
C ALA A 113 -16.38 -31.42 -6.66
N ARG A 114 -15.74 -31.61 -7.82
CA ARG A 114 -16.38 -31.70 -9.14
C ARG A 114 -16.85 -33.13 -9.52
N ASN A 115 -16.80 -34.08 -8.59
CA ASN A 115 -17.18 -35.49 -8.79
C ASN A 115 -16.42 -36.21 -9.91
N VAL A 116 -15.18 -35.78 -10.23
CA VAL A 116 -14.32 -36.47 -11.20
C VAL A 116 -13.95 -37.86 -10.67
N PRO A 117 -13.95 -38.94 -11.48
CA PRO A 117 -13.61 -40.29 -11.02
C PRO A 117 -12.18 -40.40 -10.47
N GLU A 118 -11.98 -41.22 -9.43
CA GLU A 118 -10.70 -41.31 -8.69
C GLU A 118 -9.48 -41.56 -9.57
N ALA A 119 -9.58 -42.49 -10.53
CA ALA A 119 -8.48 -42.80 -11.44
C ALA A 119 -8.05 -41.59 -12.29
N GLU A 120 -9.03 -40.84 -12.80
CA GLU A 120 -8.79 -39.62 -13.57
C GLU A 120 -8.24 -38.50 -12.68
N ARG A 121 -8.78 -38.35 -11.46
CA ARG A 121 -8.28 -37.35 -10.51
C ARG A 121 -6.80 -37.53 -10.20
N ARG A 122 -6.41 -38.77 -9.94
CA ARG A 122 -5.02 -39.15 -9.66
C ARG A 122 -4.11 -38.80 -10.83
N GLU A 123 -4.48 -39.18 -12.04
CA GLU A 123 -3.69 -38.88 -13.23
C GLU A 123 -3.53 -37.37 -13.45
N ARG A 124 -4.62 -36.60 -13.36
CA ARG A 124 -4.60 -35.15 -13.53
C ARG A 124 -3.79 -34.45 -12.44
N ALA A 125 -3.93 -34.88 -11.19
CA ALA A 125 -3.16 -34.34 -10.08
C ALA A 125 -1.65 -34.55 -10.27
N LEU A 126 -1.23 -35.74 -10.71
CA LEU A 126 0.18 -36.02 -11.00
C LEU A 126 0.74 -35.10 -12.10
N LYS A 127 0.00 -34.91 -13.21
CA LYS A 127 0.41 -33.99 -14.28
C LYS A 127 0.51 -32.54 -13.78
N ALA A 128 -0.42 -32.10 -12.94
CA ALA A 128 -0.39 -30.75 -12.38
C ALA A 128 0.77 -30.54 -11.40
N ILE A 129 1.18 -31.60 -10.67
CA ILE A 129 2.34 -31.56 -9.76
C ILE A 129 3.65 -31.53 -10.54
N ASP A 130 3.74 -32.28 -11.63
CA ASP A 130 4.88 -32.28 -12.54
C ASP A 130 5.07 -30.91 -13.21
N LEU A 131 3.96 -30.28 -13.66
CA LEU A 131 3.97 -28.95 -14.28
C LEU A 131 4.62 -27.87 -13.40
N ILE A 132 4.49 -27.98 -12.07
CA ILE A 132 5.04 -27.05 -11.08
C ILE A 132 6.37 -27.53 -10.48
N GLY A 133 6.96 -28.60 -11.03
CA GLY A 133 8.29 -29.10 -10.67
C GLY A 133 8.38 -29.72 -9.28
N LEU A 134 7.33 -30.41 -8.83
CA LEU A 134 7.31 -31.14 -7.56
C LEU A 134 7.17 -32.66 -7.75
N ASP A 135 7.72 -33.20 -8.85
CA ASP A 135 7.84 -34.64 -9.05
C ASP A 135 8.61 -35.30 -7.88
N GLY A 136 8.11 -36.44 -7.41
CA GLY A 136 8.67 -37.16 -6.25
C GLY A 136 8.21 -36.65 -4.87
N PHE A 137 7.42 -35.57 -4.80
CA PHE A 137 6.85 -35.05 -3.54
C PHE A 137 5.35 -35.35 -3.36
N GLU A 138 4.75 -36.18 -4.20
CA GLU A 138 3.30 -36.44 -4.26
C GLU A 138 2.76 -37.02 -2.94
N GLY A 139 3.58 -37.84 -2.28
CA GLY A 139 3.28 -38.47 -1.00
C GLY A 139 3.62 -37.63 0.24
N ALA A 140 4.30 -36.49 0.08
CA ALA A 140 4.68 -35.63 1.19
C ALA A 140 3.47 -34.90 1.80
N TYR A 141 3.55 -34.57 3.08
CA TYR A 141 2.59 -33.72 3.77
C TYR A 141 3.05 -32.24 3.75
N PRO A 142 2.14 -31.26 3.83
CA PRO A 142 2.48 -29.83 3.79
C PRO A 142 3.55 -29.37 4.79
N LYS A 143 3.64 -30.02 5.95
CA LYS A 143 4.65 -29.75 6.98
C LYS A 143 6.08 -30.17 6.60
N GLU A 144 6.22 -31.02 5.59
CA GLU A 144 7.50 -31.53 5.08
C GLU A 144 8.03 -30.68 3.92
N LEU A 145 7.29 -29.65 3.51
CA LEU A 145 7.59 -28.78 2.38
C LEU A 145 8.10 -27.41 2.84
N SER A 146 8.92 -26.76 2.02
CA SER A 146 9.27 -25.34 2.21
C SER A 146 8.07 -24.41 1.90
N GLY A 147 8.19 -23.12 2.21
CA GLY A 147 7.16 -22.12 1.88
C GLY A 147 6.85 -22.07 0.38
N GLY A 148 7.88 -21.95 -0.46
CA GLY A 148 7.73 -21.95 -1.91
C GLY A 148 7.11 -23.24 -2.45
N MET A 149 7.51 -24.40 -1.92
CA MET A 149 6.92 -25.69 -2.30
C MET A 149 5.42 -25.75 -1.93
N ARG A 150 5.02 -25.28 -0.75
CA ARG A 150 3.59 -25.19 -0.39
C ARG A 150 2.82 -24.29 -1.34
N GLN A 151 3.40 -23.17 -1.76
CA GLN A 151 2.75 -22.27 -2.71
C GLN A 151 2.57 -22.92 -4.09
N ARG A 152 3.59 -23.65 -4.59
CA ARG A 152 3.50 -24.44 -5.82
C ARG A 152 2.38 -25.48 -5.76
N VAL A 153 2.20 -26.15 -4.62
CA VAL A 153 1.05 -27.06 -4.43
C VAL A 153 -0.29 -26.30 -4.50
N GLY A 154 -0.35 -25.08 -3.98
CA GLY A 154 -1.48 -24.17 -4.13
C GLY A 154 -1.80 -23.87 -5.60
N PHE A 155 -0.78 -23.59 -6.41
CA PHE A 155 -0.91 -23.40 -7.86
C PHE A 155 -1.39 -24.68 -8.55
N ALA A 156 -0.78 -25.84 -8.26
CA ALA A 156 -1.20 -27.14 -8.79
C ALA A 156 -2.70 -27.38 -8.56
N ARG A 157 -3.17 -27.14 -7.33
CA ARG A 157 -4.58 -27.31 -6.94
C ARG A 157 -5.53 -26.38 -7.70
N GLY A 158 -5.06 -25.20 -8.10
CA GLY A 158 -5.82 -24.25 -8.92
C GLY A 158 -5.81 -24.61 -10.41
N LEU A 159 -4.65 -25.00 -10.94
CA LEU A 159 -4.45 -25.30 -12.37
C LEU A 159 -5.05 -26.65 -12.77
N VAL A 160 -5.12 -27.63 -11.86
CA VAL A 160 -5.60 -28.98 -12.16
C VAL A 160 -7.04 -29.01 -12.68
N VAL A 161 -7.85 -28.01 -12.33
CA VAL A 161 -9.25 -27.91 -12.78
C VAL A 161 -9.42 -27.17 -14.11
N GLU A 162 -8.31 -26.73 -14.71
CA GLU A 162 -8.22 -26.03 -16.00
C GLU A 162 -9.17 -24.82 -16.05
N PRO A 163 -8.97 -23.83 -15.15
CA PRO A 163 -9.88 -22.70 -15.03
C PRO A 163 -9.75 -21.73 -16.21
N ASP A 164 -10.84 -21.03 -16.53
CA ASP A 164 -10.78 -19.90 -17.47
C ASP A 164 -10.00 -18.72 -16.87
N ALA A 165 -10.10 -18.50 -15.56
CA ALA A 165 -9.31 -17.49 -14.86
C ALA A 165 -8.69 -18.01 -13.55
N LEU A 166 -7.40 -17.76 -13.35
CA LEU A 166 -6.72 -17.99 -12.07
C LEU A 166 -6.73 -16.69 -11.27
N LEU A 167 -7.38 -16.71 -10.11
CA LEU A 167 -7.48 -15.60 -9.18
C LEU A 167 -6.45 -15.80 -8.07
N MET A 168 -5.55 -14.85 -7.86
CA MET A 168 -4.48 -14.97 -6.88
C MET A 168 -4.52 -13.81 -5.89
N ASP A 169 -4.65 -14.12 -4.60
CA ASP A 169 -4.70 -13.14 -3.50
C ASP A 169 -3.32 -13.08 -2.84
N GLU A 170 -2.49 -12.10 -3.20
CA GLU A 170 -1.10 -11.93 -2.72
C GLU A 170 -0.28 -13.24 -2.68
N PRO A 171 -0.13 -13.93 -3.83
CA PRO A 171 0.43 -15.28 -3.86
C PRO A 171 1.92 -15.36 -3.49
N PHE A 172 2.62 -14.23 -3.36
CA PHE A 172 4.06 -14.17 -3.10
C PHE A 172 4.42 -13.55 -1.75
N SER A 173 3.49 -12.92 -1.04
CA SER A 173 3.81 -12.10 0.15
C SER A 173 4.28 -12.89 1.37
N ALA A 174 3.99 -14.19 1.45
CA ALA A 174 4.41 -15.06 2.56
C ALA A 174 5.77 -15.76 2.32
N LEU A 175 6.50 -15.40 1.26
CA LEU A 175 7.74 -16.02 0.85
C LEU A 175 8.93 -15.07 1.09
N ASP A 176 10.12 -15.64 1.32
CA ASP A 176 11.34 -14.83 1.27
C ASP A 176 11.60 -14.31 -0.15
N VAL A 177 12.33 -13.20 -0.23
CA VAL A 177 12.56 -12.43 -1.48
C VAL A 177 13.02 -13.31 -2.65
N LEU A 178 14.03 -14.17 -2.44
CA LEU A 178 14.57 -15.03 -3.50
C LEU A 178 13.59 -16.12 -3.93
N THR A 179 12.87 -16.72 -2.98
CA THR A 179 11.84 -17.72 -3.30
C THR A 179 10.67 -17.09 -4.05
N ALA A 180 10.24 -15.89 -3.65
CA ALA A 180 9.20 -15.13 -4.35
C ALA A 180 9.63 -14.82 -5.80
N GLU A 181 10.87 -14.39 -5.98
CA GLU A 181 11.41 -14.04 -7.30
C GLU A 181 11.44 -15.21 -8.27
N ASN A 182 11.96 -16.35 -7.81
CA ASN A 182 11.98 -17.57 -8.61
C ASN A 182 10.56 -18.01 -8.98
N LEU A 183 9.62 -17.94 -8.03
CA LEU A 183 8.24 -18.36 -8.26
C LEU A 183 7.48 -17.43 -9.22
N ARG A 184 7.75 -16.11 -9.18
CA ARG A 184 7.24 -15.15 -10.17
C ARG A 184 7.76 -15.46 -11.57
N SER A 185 9.07 -15.68 -11.70
CA SER A 185 9.71 -16.01 -12.97
C SER A 185 9.14 -17.29 -13.58
N GLU A 186 8.90 -18.31 -12.75
CA GLU A 186 8.25 -19.54 -13.19
C GLU A 186 6.80 -19.34 -13.62
N LEU A 187 6.01 -18.55 -12.88
CA LEU A 187 4.64 -18.23 -13.27
C LEU A 187 4.60 -17.54 -14.64
N VAL A 188 5.51 -16.59 -14.87
CA VAL A 188 5.67 -15.94 -16.17
C VAL A 188 6.05 -16.97 -17.24
N GLY A 189 7.03 -17.83 -16.96
CA GLY A 189 7.44 -18.89 -17.88
C GLY A 189 6.30 -19.83 -18.27
N LEU A 190 5.48 -20.26 -17.30
CA LEU A 190 4.29 -21.11 -17.54
C LEU A 190 3.23 -20.40 -18.38
N TRP A 191 3.03 -19.10 -18.16
CA TRP A 191 2.10 -18.27 -18.92
C TRP A 191 2.56 -18.03 -20.36
N GLU A 192 3.86 -17.75 -20.56
CA GLU A 192 4.46 -17.51 -21.88
C GLU A 192 4.63 -18.77 -22.71
N GLY A 193 4.99 -19.89 -22.08
CA GLY A 193 5.13 -21.19 -22.72
C GLY A 193 3.82 -21.78 -23.24
N HIS A 194 2.69 -21.22 -22.82
CA HIS A 194 1.33 -21.77 -23.04
C HIS A 194 1.13 -23.16 -22.42
N ASP A 195 1.98 -23.53 -21.46
CA ASP A 195 1.90 -24.79 -20.74
C ASP A 195 0.89 -24.73 -19.58
N ALA A 196 0.59 -23.53 -19.08
CA ALA A 196 -0.43 -23.32 -18.07
C ALA A 196 -1.84 -23.52 -18.67
N PRO A 197 -2.67 -24.43 -18.13
CA PRO A 197 -4.03 -24.65 -18.61
C PRO A 197 -5.00 -23.58 -18.07
N VAL A 198 -4.71 -22.31 -18.36
CA VAL A 198 -5.49 -21.15 -17.91
C VAL A 198 -5.59 -20.11 -19.03
N LYS A 199 -6.74 -19.43 -19.13
CA LYS A 199 -6.96 -18.42 -20.20
C LYS A 199 -6.67 -16.98 -19.75
N SER A 200 -6.72 -16.69 -18.46
CA SER A 200 -6.45 -15.36 -17.89
C SER A 200 -6.00 -15.45 -16.43
N ILE A 201 -5.31 -14.42 -15.95
CA ILE A 201 -4.87 -14.34 -14.56
C ILE A 201 -5.31 -13.00 -13.98
N LEU A 202 -5.90 -13.02 -12.79
CA LEU A 202 -6.16 -11.83 -11.99
C LEU A 202 -5.38 -11.96 -10.69
N ILE A 203 -4.36 -11.12 -10.52
CA ILE A 203 -3.50 -11.11 -9.35
C ILE A 203 -3.82 -9.88 -8.48
N VAL A 204 -3.98 -10.10 -7.19
CA VAL A 204 -3.99 -9.03 -6.18
C VAL A 204 -2.60 -8.94 -5.61
N THR A 205 -2.04 -7.74 -5.61
CA THR A 205 -0.77 -7.44 -4.97
C THR A 205 -0.80 -6.06 -4.35
N HIS A 206 0.08 -5.82 -3.40
CA HIS A 206 0.40 -4.47 -2.94
C HIS A 206 1.71 -3.95 -3.54
N ASN A 207 2.54 -4.83 -4.11
CA ASN A 207 3.84 -4.51 -4.66
C ASN A 207 3.73 -3.95 -6.09
N ILE A 208 4.25 -2.74 -6.29
CA ILE A 208 4.18 -2.00 -7.56
C ILE A 208 5.02 -2.70 -8.64
N GLU A 209 6.26 -3.04 -8.33
CA GLU A 209 7.16 -3.72 -9.27
C GLU A 209 6.57 -5.06 -9.72
N GLU A 210 5.99 -5.81 -8.80
CA GLU A 210 5.33 -7.08 -9.11
C GLU A 210 4.16 -6.90 -10.09
N ALA A 211 3.33 -5.87 -9.88
CA ALA A 211 2.25 -5.55 -10.81
C ALA A 211 2.78 -5.20 -12.20
N VAL A 212 3.81 -4.37 -12.29
CA VAL A 212 4.44 -3.96 -13.57
C VAL A 212 5.22 -5.11 -14.20
N LEU A 213 5.80 -6.03 -13.43
CA LEU A 213 6.54 -7.19 -13.90
C LEU A 213 5.61 -8.25 -14.50
N LEU A 214 4.47 -8.50 -13.86
CA LEU A 214 3.58 -9.61 -14.20
C LEU A 214 2.44 -9.22 -15.15
N ALA A 215 1.81 -8.05 -14.96
CA ALA A 215 0.51 -7.78 -15.57
C ALA A 215 0.59 -7.15 -16.97
N ASP A 216 -0.39 -7.43 -17.83
CA ASP A 216 -0.64 -6.67 -19.05
C ASP A 216 -1.45 -5.38 -18.75
N ARG A 217 -2.24 -5.39 -17.67
CA ARG A 217 -2.99 -4.22 -17.16
C ARG A 217 -2.91 -4.12 -15.64
N VAL A 218 -2.69 -2.91 -15.13
CA VAL A 218 -2.70 -2.60 -13.69
C VAL A 218 -3.91 -1.74 -13.37
N LEU A 219 -4.77 -2.24 -12.48
CA LEU A 219 -5.92 -1.54 -11.94
C LEU A 219 -5.56 -1.04 -10.55
N VAL A 220 -5.46 0.28 -10.41
CA VAL A 220 -5.10 0.92 -9.14
C VAL A 220 -6.37 1.25 -8.37
N LEU A 221 -6.50 0.70 -7.17
CA LEU A 221 -7.60 0.94 -6.24
C LEU A 221 -7.22 1.97 -5.17
N SER A 222 -8.13 2.90 -4.93
CA SER A 222 -8.09 3.82 -3.79
C SER A 222 -8.45 3.10 -2.48
N SER A 223 -8.32 3.77 -1.33
CA SER A 223 -8.71 3.24 -0.02
C SER A 223 -9.83 4.08 0.60
N ASN A 224 -10.72 3.41 1.36
CA ASN A 224 -11.75 4.01 2.22
C ASN A 224 -12.77 4.94 1.53
N PRO A 225 -13.73 4.43 0.74
CA PRO A 225 -13.87 3.05 0.25
C PRO A 225 -13.02 2.79 -0.99
N GLY A 226 -12.79 1.52 -1.33
CA GLY A 226 -12.05 1.15 -2.52
C GLY A 226 -12.82 1.46 -3.81
N SER A 227 -12.24 2.30 -4.66
CA SER A 227 -12.75 2.63 -6.00
C SER A 227 -11.62 2.55 -7.03
N LEU A 228 -11.97 2.35 -8.30
CA LEU A 228 -10.98 2.32 -9.38
C LEU A 228 -10.44 3.74 -9.61
N GLN A 229 -9.20 3.99 -9.23
CA GLN A 229 -8.53 5.28 -9.39
C GLN A 229 -7.93 5.43 -10.78
N ALA A 230 -7.28 4.37 -11.28
CA ALA A 230 -6.66 4.36 -12.59
C ALA A 230 -6.58 2.94 -13.17
N GLU A 231 -6.50 2.88 -14.49
CA GLU A 231 -6.21 1.66 -15.24
C GLU A 231 -5.06 1.96 -16.20
N LEU A 232 -3.98 1.19 -16.11
CA LEU A 232 -2.77 1.36 -16.92
C LEU A 232 -2.50 0.10 -17.72
N ALA A 233 -2.19 0.27 -19.01
CA ALA A 233 -1.69 -0.81 -19.85
C ALA A 233 -0.15 -0.90 -19.73
N VAL A 234 0.37 -2.12 -19.60
CA VAL A 234 1.81 -2.38 -19.53
C VAL A 234 2.26 -2.96 -20.85
N GLU A 235 2.68 -2.09 -21.77
CA GLU A 235 3.05 -2.46 -23.14
C GLU A 235 4.47 -3.03 -23.27
N LEU A 236 5.21 -3.15 -22.16
CA LEU A 236 6.56 -3.69 -22.14
C LEU A 236 6.56 -5.20 -22.49
N PRO A 237 7.43 -5.62 -23.43
CA PRO A 237 7.54 -7.03 -23.80
C PRO A 237 8.07 -7.86 -22.62
N ARG A 238 7.60 -9.10 -22.52
CA ARG A 238 8.12 -10.08 -21.57
C ARG A 238 9.27 -10.90 -22.21
N PRO A 239 10.26 -11.37 -21.42
CA PRO A 239 10.49 -11.06 -20.01
C PRO A 239 10.89 -9.59 -19.82
N ARG A 240 10.35 -8.95 -18.78
CA ARG A 240 10.61 -7.52 -18.51
C ARG A 240 11.89 -7.40 -17.68
N ASP A 241 12.73 -6.44 -18.06
CA ASP A 241 13.94 -6.09 -17.33
C ASP A 241 13.62 -4.94 -16.37
N ARG A 242 13.93 -5.13 -15.09
CA ARG A 242 13.69 -4.10 -14.05
C ARG A 242 14.57 -2.88 -14.22
N THR A 243 15.72 -3.07 -14.86
CA THR A 243 16.69 -2.00 -15.12
C THR A 243 16.40 -1.22 -16.40
N ASP A 244 15.32 -1.57 -17.12
CA ASP A 244 14.88 -0.80 -18.28
C ASP A 244 14.28 0.53 -17.80
N PRO A 245 14.76 1.69 -18.28
CA PRO A 245 14.18 2.99 -17.92
C PRO A 245 12.68 3.11 -18.19
N ALA A 246 12.15 2.36 -19.17
CA ALA A 246 10.70 2.33 -19.43
C ALA A 246 9.92 1.53 -18.37
N PHE A 247 10.56 0.56 -17.72
CA PHE A 247 10.00 -0.15 -16.56
C PHE A 247 9.94 0.77 -15.34
N GLU A 248 11.07 1.43 -15.03
CA GLU A 248 11.15 2.41 -13.94
C GLU A 248 10.09 3.51 -14.10
N ALA A 249 9.98 4.12 -15.28
CA ALA A 249 8.99 5.16 -15.54
C ALA A 249 7.52 4.71 -15.31
N LEU A 250 7.21 3.43 -15.58
CA LEU A 250 5.88 2.86 -15.28
C LEU A 250 5.68 2.66 -13.79
N VAL A 251 6.69 2.14 -13.08
CA VAL A 251 6.67 2.02 -11.61
C VAL A 251 6.42 3.39 -10.98
N ASP A 252 7.10 4.43 -11.47
CA ASP A 252 6.98 5.82 -11.00
C ASP A 252 5.57 6.37 -11.22
N THR A 253 5.00 6.11 -12.39
CA THR A 253 3.64 6.53 -12.73
C THR A 253 2.63 5.90 -11.78
N VAL A 254 2.74 4.59 -11.57
CA VAL A 254 1.86 3.84 -10.67
C VAL A 254 2.02 4.29 -9.22
N TYR A 255 3.26 4.54 -8.79
CA TYR A 255 3.58 5.09 -7.48
C TYR A 255 2.97 6.49 -7.27
N GLY A 256 3.08 7.37 -8.28
CA GLY A 256 2.47 8.68 -8.26
C GLY A 256 0.94 8.62 -8.09
N ILE A 257 0.29 7.68 -8.74
CA ILE A 257 -1.16 7.47 -8.60
C ILE A 257 -1.50 7.01 -7.17
N LEU A 258 -0.79 6.00 -6.65
CA LEU A 258 -1.02 5.44 -5.30
C LEU A 258 -0.78 6.45 -4.17
N THR A 259 0.17 7.37 -4.35
CA THR A 259 0.49 8.42 -3.37
C THR A 259 -0.35 9.69 -3.54
N GLY A 260 -1.25 9.74 -4.53
CA GLY A 260 -2.09 10.92 -4.78
C GLY A 260 -1.33 12.09 -5.40
N ARG A 261 -0.20 11.79 -6.05
CA ARG A 261 0.76 12.77 -6.55
C ARG A 261 0.25 13.56 -7.74
N GLU A 262 -0.74 13.07 -8.51
CA GLU A 262 -1.41 13.93 -9.50
C GLU A 262 -2.29 15.01 -8.87
N ALA A 263 -2.86 14.78 -7.67
CA ALA A 263 -3.58 15.82 -6.92
C ALA A 263 -2.63 16.77 -6.17
N ALA A 264 -1.46 16.27 -5.74
CA ALA A 264 -0.46 17.07 -5.04
C ALA A 264 0.42 17.91 -6.00
N VAL A 265 0.71 17.44 -7.22
CA VAL A 265 1.59 18.14 -8.18
C VAL A 265 0.91 19.36 -8.82
N GLN A 266 -0.44 19.40 -8.90
CA GLN A 266 -1.14 20.65 -9.22
C GLN A 266 -1.24 21.63 -8.03
N ALA A 267 -0.99 21.16 -6.80
CA ALA A 267 -0.96 21.99 -5.60
C ALA A 267 0.46 22.44 -5.18
N ALA A 268 1.51 21.78 -5.67
CA ALA A 268 2.89 22.01 -5.25
C ALA A 268 3.65 23.00 -6.16
N ALA A 269 3.10 24.21 -6.31
CA ALA A 269 3.93 25.40 -6.40
C ALA A 269 4.04 25.96 -4.97
N ALA A 270 5.10 25.54 -4.27
CA ALA A 270 5.40 25.75 -2.84
C ALA A 270 4.49 24.96 -1.86
N PRO A 271 5.06 24.15 -0.94
CA PRO A 271 4.26 23.45 0.05
C PRO A 271 3.81 24.46 1.11
N THR A 272 2.58 24.96 0.95
CA THR A 272 1.84 25.49 2.08
C THR A 272 0.85 24.40 2.44
N VAL A 273 1.11 23.67 3.54
CA VAL A 273 0.07 22.83 4.15
C VAL A 273 -1.16 23.74 4.32
N PRO A 274 -2.32 23.43 3.72
CA PRO A 274 -3.48 24.30 3.88
C PRO A 274 -3.74 24.44 5.37
N ALA A 275 -3.80 25.68 5.85
CA ALA A 275 -3.92 26.04 7.27
C ALA A 275 -5.17 25.46 7.99
N LEU A 276 -5.98 24.67 7.27
CA LEU A 276 -7.27 24.10 7.65
C LEU A 276 -7.35 22.57 7.55
N ALA A 277 -6.30 21.84 7.16
CA ALA A 277 -6.36 20.37 7.09
C ALA A 277 -6.66 19.78 8.48
N THR A 278 -7.68 18.93 8.58
CA THR A 278 -8.05 18.26 9.83
C THR A 278 -7.38 16.89 9.94
N PRO A 279 -7.26 16.30 11.15
CA PRO A 279 -6.68 14.96 11.32
C PRO A 279 -7.36 13.85 10.49
N GLY A 280 -8.60 14.06 10.03
CA GLY A 280 -9.31 13.13 9.17
C GLY A 280 -8.95 13.24 7.69
N ASP A 281 -8.48 14.40 7.24
CA ASP A 281 -8.22 14.67 5.82
C ASP A 281 -6.81 14.26 5.40
N LEU A 282 -5.86 14.28 6.34
CA LEU A 282 -4.46 13.97 6.10
C LEU A 282 -3.92 13.04 7.19
N PRO A 283 -3.92 11.71 6.96
CA PRO A 283 -3.43 10.74 7.93
C PRO A 283 -1.93 10.91 8.17
N LEU A 284 -1.49 10.60 9.39
CA LEU A 284 -0.08 10.45 9.71
C LEU A 284 0.47 9.18 9.03
N PRO A 285 1.60 9.27 8.31
CA PRO A 285 2.30 8.09 7.79
C PRO A 285 2.82 7.23 8.94
N GLU A 286 2.72 5.90 8.81
CA GLU A 286 3.18 4.93 9.81
C GLU A 286 4.72 4.84 9.84
N ALA A 287 5.36 5.91 10.33
CA ALA A 287 6.81 6.06 10.34
C ALA A 287 7.33 6.42 11.73
N SER A 288 8.49 5.88 12.10
CA SER A 288 9.22 6.32 13.29
C SER A 288 10.16 7.48 12.95
N VAL A 289 10.45 8.33 13.94
CA VAL A 289 11.40 9.44 13.75
C VAL A 289 12.82 8.93 13.46
N GLY A 290 13.21 7.80 14.04
CA GLY A 290 14.48 7.16 13.72
C GLY A 290 14.55 6.67 12.28
N GLY A 291 13.45 6.08 11.77
CA GLY A 291 13.38 5.62 10.39
C GLY A 291 13.49 6.75 9.38
N LEU A 292 12.73 7.83 9.56
CA LEU A 292 12.79 8.98 8.64
C LEU A 292 14.14 9.72 8.72
N ALA A 293 14.74 9.82 9.91
CA ALA A 293 16.10 10.37 10.05
C ALA A 293 17.14 9.52 9.31
N GLY A 294 17.07 8.19 9.44
CA GLY A 294 17.95 7.28 8.71
C GLY A 294 17.81 7.39 7.20
N LEU A 295 16.59 7.53 6.67
CA LEU A 295 16.38 7.76 5.24
C LEU A 295 17.04 9.07 4.75
N LEU A 296 16.93 10.15 5.53
CA LEU A 296 17.57 11.43 5.20
C LEU A 296 19.10 11.37 5.28
N GLU A 297 19.66 10.61 6.23
CA GLU A 297 21.10 10.34 6.32
C GLU A 297 21.62 9.60 5.08
N ILE A 298 20.89 8.60 4.61
CA ILE A 298 21.22 7.86 3.38
C ILE A 298 21.21 8.82 2.19
N LEU A 299 20.17 9.63 2.04
CA LEU A 299 20.08 10.60 0.96
C LEU A 299 21.24 11.60 0.97
N LEU A 300 21.60 12.12 2.14
CA LEU A 300 22.76 13.01 2.28
C LEU A 300 24.07 12.33 1.89
N ALA A 301 24.27 11.07 2.29
CA ALA A 301 25.44 10.31 1.90
C ALA A 301 25.54 10.10 0.37
N ARG A 302 24.39 10.10 -0.31
CA ARG A 302 24.28 9.94 -1.78
C ARG A 302 24.22 11.27 -2.55
N GLY A 303 24.57 12.39 -1.91
CA GLY A 303 24.62 13.70 -2.57
C GLY A 303 23.31 14.50 -2.51
N GLY A 304 22.32 14.03 -1.73
CA GLY A 304 21.09 14.73 -1.43
C GLY A 304 19.90 14.38 -2.33
N GLU A 305 20.07 13.47 -3.29
CA GLU A 305 19.00 12.99 -4.14
C GLU A 305 19.31 11.57 -4.62
N ASP A 306 18.33 10.68 -4.56
CA ASP A 306 18.44 9.38 -5.18
C ASP A 306 17.09 8.78 -5.59
N GLY A 307 17.10 7.77 -6.45
CA GLY A 307 15.90 7.02 -6.81
C GLY A 307 15.47 6.05 -5.71
N LEU A 308 14.15 5.91 -5.54
CA LEU A 308 13.57 5.08 -4.49
C LEU A 308 13.87 3.60 -4.68
N ALA A 309 13.90 3.13 -5.93
CA ALA A 309 14.24 1.75 -6.27
C ALA A 309 15.69 1.43 -5.88
N GLU A 310 16.63 2.32 -6.18
CA GLU A 310 18.05 2.16 -5.86
C GLU A 310 18.32 2.21 -4.35
N ILE A 311 17.52 2.98 -3.59
CA ILE A 311 17.59 2.95 -2.12
C ILE A 311 17.04 1.63 -1.58
N ALA A 312 15.89 1.17 -2.10
CA ALA A 312 15.26 -0.07 -1.67
C ALA A 312 16.16 -1.29 -1.94
N ASP A 313 16.71 -1.38 -3.15
CA ASP A 313 17.61 -2.46 -3.59
C ASP A 313 18.87 -2.54 -2.72
N ASP A 314 19.54 -1.41 -2.49
CA ASP A 314 20.77 -1.37 -1.68
C ASP A 314 20.52 -1.75 -0.21
N LEU A 315 19.33 -1.45 0.32
CA LEU A 315 18.94 -1.83 1.67
C LEU A 315 18.32 -3.24 1.73
N ASN A 316 18.08 -3.87 0.58
CA ASN A 316 17.36 -5.14 0.45
C ASN A 316 15.97 -5.09 1.13
N PHE A 317 15.24 -4.01 0.86
CA PHE A 317 13.83 -3.79 1.22
C PHE A 317 12.99 -3.64 -0.05
N GLU A 318 11.66 -3.73 0.09
CA GLU A 318 10.76 -3.36 -1.00
C GLU A 318 10.55 -1.83 -1.01
N ILE A 319 10.26 -1.24 -2.19
CA ILE A 319 9.96 0.20 -2.29
C ILE A 319 8.81 0.58 -1.33
N ASP A 320 7.81 -0.30 -1.20
CA ASP A 320 6.65 -0.13 -0.33
C ASP A 320 7.00 0.03 1.15
N ASP A 321 8.06 -0.64 1.62
CA ASP A 321 8.54 -0.53 3.00
C ASP A 321 9.11 0.87 3.30
N LEU A 322 9.60 1.57 2.28
CA LEU A 322 10.14 2.92 2.40
C LEU A 322 9.05 4.00 2.33
N LEU A 323 7.89 3.70 1.75
CA LEU A 323 6.85 4.70 1.48
C LEU A 323 6.34 5.43 2.74
N PRO A 324 6.10 4.77 3.88
CA PRO A 324 5.72 5.51 5.09
C PRO A 324 6.79 6.52 5.52
N LEU A 325 8.07 6.20 5.35
CA LEU A 325 9.18 7.11 5.66
C LEU A 325 9.21 8.28 4.68
N VAL A 326 9.05 8.00 3.39
CA VAL A 326 8.98 9.02 2.33
C VAL A 326 7.82 9.97 2.59
N ASP A 327 6.61 9.44 2.79
CA ASP A 327 5.40 10.22 3.08
C ASP A 327 5.60 11.08 4.33
N ALA A 328 6.26 10.57 5.38
CA ALA A 328 6.58 11.32 6.59
C ALA A 328 7.56 12.47 6.32
N THR A 329 8.63 12.22 5.56
CA THR A 329 9.60 13.27 5.21
C THR A 329 8.98 14.36 4.33
N VAL A 330 8.08 14.00 3.41
CA VAL A 330 7.34 14.95 2.56
C VAL A 330 6.32 15.74 3.37
N LEU A 331 5.56 15.07 4.26
CA LEU A 331 4.61 15.72 5.16
C LEU A 331 5.28 16.78 6.03
N LEU A 332 6.46 16.45 6.56
CA LEU A 332 7.26 17.37 7.37
C LEU A 332 8.04 18.37 6.52
N GLY A 333 8.01 18.24 5.18
CA GLY A 333 8.76 19.03 4.20
C GLY A 333 10.28 18.96 4.36
N LEU A 334 10.78 17.83 4.88
CA LEU A 334 12.20 17.51 4.96
C LEU A 334 12.73 16.97 3.62
N ALA A 335 11.87 16.36 2.81
CA ALA A 335 12.19 15.91 1.46
C ALA A 335 11.09 16.29 0.47
N THR A 336 11.47 16.32 -0.80
CA THR A 336 10.56 16.39 -1.94
C THR A 336 10.75 15.16 -2.79
N VAL A 337 9.73 14.78 -3.54
CA VAL A 337 9.84 13.66 -4.46
C VAL A 337 9.47 14.19 -5.84
N ALA A 338 10.27 13.90 -6.87
CA ALA A 338 9.99 14.11 -8.30
C ALA A 338 10.40 12.84 -9.08
N ASP A 339 9.57 12.34 -10.00
CA ASP A 339 9.93 11.23 -10.90
C ASP A 339 10.57 9.99 -10.19
N ALA A 340 9.88 9.49 -9.14
CA ALA A 340 10.36 8.48 -8.15
C ALA A 340 11.75 8.67 -7.53
N ARG A 341 12.34 9.85 -7.71
CA ARG A 341 13.51 10.30 -6.99
C ARG A 341 13.08 11.11 -5.78
N ILE A 342 13.71 10.83 -4.66
CA ILE A 342 13.55 11.60 -3.43
C ILE A 342 14.77 12.52 -3.29
N ALA A 343 14.49 13.80 -3.07
CA ALA A 343 15.50 14.85 -2.89
C ALA A 343 15.32 15.51 -1.53
N ILE A 344 16.41 15.62 -0.78
CA ILE A 344 16.40 16.31 0.52
C ILE A 344 16.25 17.82 0.33
N THR A 345 15.36 18.43 1.11
CA THR A 345 15.19 19.90 1.15
C THR A 345 16.25 20.54 2.04
N GLU A 346 16.37 21.87 2.01
CA GLU A 346 17.24 22.58 2.95
C GLU A 346 16.85 22.36 4.42
N GLU A 347 15.54 22.35 4.72
CA GLU A 347 15.03 22.02 6.07
C GLU A 347 15.40 20.58 6.49
N GLY A 348 15.42 19.65 5.53
CA GLY A 348 15.92 18.29 5.73
C GLY A 348 17.40 18.24 6.04
N ARG A 349 18.23 18.99 5.30
CA ARG A 349 19.68 19.06 5.54
C ARG A 349 20.00 19.62 6.91
N GLU A 350 19.32 20.71 7.32
CA GLU A 350 19.46 21.29 8.64
C GLU A 350 19.08 20.29 9.75
N PHE A 351 17.95 19.59 9.58
CA PHE A 351 17.49 18.58 10.54
C PHE A 351 18.49 17.44 10.75
N THR A 352 19.10 16.94 9.66
CA THR A 352 20.06 15.82 9.74
C THR A 352 21.45 16.25 10.17
N ALA A 353 21.88 17.47 9.85
CA ALA A 353 23.19 17.99 10.27
C ALA A 353 23.21 18.51 11.72
N ALA A 354 22.04 18.76 12.30
CA ALA A 354 21.87 19.27 13.66
C ALA A 354 22.33 18.29 14.74
N ASP A 355 22.75 18.82 15.89
CA ASP A 355 22.92 18.01 17.09
C ASP A 355 21.57 17.46 17.60
N ILE A 356 21.62 16.49 18.52
CA ILE A 356 20.43 15.79 19.02
C ILE A 356 19.36 16.75 19.57
N LEU A 357 19.77 17.80 20.28
CA LEU A 357 18.83 18.74 20.91
C LEU A 357 18.18 19.61 19.83
N THR A 358 19.00 20.16 18.94
CA THR A 358 18.55 21.03 17.84
C THR A 358 17.65 20.26 16.86
N SER A 359 17.98 19.00 16.56
CA SER A 359 17.18 18.13 15.69
C SER A 359 15.80 17.84 16.28
N LYS A 360 15.72 17.58 17.60
CA LYS A 360 14.45 17.44 18.33
C LYS A 360 13.60 18.70 18.27
N GLU A 361 14.19 19.87 18.51
CA GLU A 361 13.46 21.15 18.44
C GLU A 361 12.93 21.43 17.02
N HIS A 362 13.75 21.16 15.99
CA HIS A 362 13.33 21.25 14.60
C HIS A 362 12.17 20.31 14.31
N PHE A 363 12.27 19.04 14.71
CA PHE A 363 11.21 18.06 14.52
C PHE A 363 9.92 18.47 15.24
N ALA A 364 10.02 18.91 16.49
CA ALA A 364 8.89 19.36 17.30
C ALA A 364 8.11 20.48 16.60
N ARG A 365 8.83 21.48 16.07
CA ARG A 365 8.25 22.58 15.30
C ARG A 365 7.55 22.08 14.04
N LEU A 366 8.20 21.23 13.24
CA LEU A 366 7.63 20.71 11.99
C LEU A 366 6.41 19.83 12.26
N ALA A 367 6.47 18.92 13.23
CA ALA A 367 5.35 18.06 13.59
C ALA A 367 4.16 18.86 14.12
N ALA A 368 4.37 19.85 14.99
CA ALA A 368 3.29 20.67 15.53
C ALA A 368 2.65 21.62 14.49
N THR A 369 3.37 21.96 13.41
CA THR A 369 2.87 22.87 12.37
C THR A 369 2.31 22.15 11.16
N ARG A 370 2.99 21.09 10.68
CA ARG A 370 2.68 20.40 9.42
C ARG A 370 1.88 19.11 9.59
N ALA A 371 1.92 18.45 10.74
CA ALA A 371 1.14 17.23 10.99
C ALA A 371 -0.19 17.54 11.73
N PRO A 372 -1.37 17.39 11.08
CA PRO A 372 -2.64 17.85 11.66
C PRO A 372 -3.03 17.17 12.98
N LEU A 373 -2.80 15.87 13.13
CA LEU A 373 -3.12 15.15 14.37
C LEU A 373 -2.22 15.60 15.53
N VAL A 374 -0.91 15.73 15.30
CA VAL A 374 0.04 16.23 16.31
C VAL A 374 -0.34 17.66 16.72
N ARG A 375 -0.62 18.52 15.73
CA ARG A 375 -1.11 19.89 15.96
C ARG A 375 -2.38 19.93 16.80
N ALA A 376 -3.37 19.10 16.49
CA ALA A 376 -4.63 19.03 17.21
C ALA A 376 -4.44 18.57 18.67
N ILE A 377 -3.56 17.59 18.91
CA ILE A 377 -3.23 17.12 20.26
C ILE A 377 -2.58 18.26 21.07
N VAL A 378 -1.55 18.88 20.51
CA VAL A 378 -0.83 19.99 21.14
C VAL A 378 -1.79 21.14 21.47
N GLN A 379 -2.61 21.58 20.51
CA GLN A 379 -3.59 22.66 20.73
C GLN A 379 -4.62 22.30 21.79
N GLY A 380 -5.11 21.05 21.80
CA GLY A 380 -6.04 20.56 22.81
C GLY A 380 -5.44 20.60 24.22
N LEU A 381 -4.19 20.15 24.36
CA LEU A 381 -3.48 20.16 25.64
C LEU A 381 -3.13 21.58 26.11
N VAL A 382 -2.79 22.49 25.20
CA VAL A 382 -2.57 23.91 25.54
C VAL A 382 -3.86 24.59 26.00
N ALA A 383 -5.02 24.15 25.48
CA ALA A 383 -6.32 24.70 25.84
C ALA A 383 -6.82 24.25 27.23
N THR A 384 -6.20 23.26 27.87
CA THR A 384 -6.55 22.82 29.23
C THR A 384 -5.67 23.50 30.29
N GLU A 385 -6.26 23.77 31.46
CA GLU A 385 -5.54 24.41 32.57
C GLU A 385 -4.40 23.54 33.12
N ASP A 386 -4.64 22.23 33.23
CA ASP A 386 -3.70 21.24 33.74
C ASP A 386 -2.77 20.66 32.66
N GLY A 387 -2.97 21.03 31.40
CA GLY A 387 -2.20 20.50 30.29
C GLY A 387 -2.45 19.02 30.03
N THR A 388 -3.57 18.45 30.49
CA THR A 388 -3.88 17.03 30.30
C THR A 388 -5.14 16.79 29.47
N LEU A 389 -5.14 15.72 28.68
CA LEU A 389 -6.31 15.22 27.95
C LEU A 389 -6.33 13.70 27.92
N ARG A 390 -7.53 13.12 27.86
CA ARG A 390 -7.70 11.67 27.68
C ARG A 390 -7.59 11.30 26.20
N GLU A 391 -6.93 10.18 25.90
CA GLU A 391 -6.80 9.66 24.54
C GLU A 391 -8.15 9.39 23.86
N GLY A 392 -9.18 9.03 24.65
CA GLY A 392 -10.51 8.72 24.16
C GLY A 392 -11.13 9.83 23.31
N LEU A 393 -10.83 11.10 23.64
CA LEU A 393 -11.27 12.25 22.85
C LEU A 393 -10.74 12.15 21.41
N PHE A 394 -9.45 11.91 21.24
CA PHE A 394 -8.80 11.85 19.92
C PHE A 394 -9.21 10.59 19.17
N LEU A 395 -9.33 9.45 19.85
CA LEU A 395 -9.82 8.21 19.26
C LEU A 395 -11.25 8.38 18.70
N ASP A 396 -12.15 9.03 19.45
CA ASP A 396 -13.52 9.26 19.00
C ASP A 396 -13.61 10.26 17.83
N LEU A 397 -12.70 11.24 17.78
CA LEU A 397 -12.59 12.16 16.63
C LEU A 397 -12.07 11.43 15.38
N LEU A 398 -11.02 10.61 15.51
CA LEU A 398 -10.43 9.85 14.41
C LEU A 398 -11.38 8.78 13.86
N ARG A 399 -12.20 8.16 14.70
CA ARG A 399 -13.20 7.15 14.29
C ARG A 399 -14.24 7.65 13.28
N ARG A 400 -14.34 8.96 13.05
CA ARG A 400 -15.20 9.52 12.00
C ARG A 400 -14.69 9.23 10.58
N GLY A 401 -13.38 9.04 10.42
CA GLY A 401 -12.73 8.77 9.12
C GLY A 401 -11.88 7.49 9.08
N PHE A 402 -11.60 6.89 10.25
CA PHE A 402 -10.72 5.73 10.37
C PHE A 402 -11.39 4.56 11.09
N SER A 403 -10.97 3.33 10.78
CA SER A 403 -11.34 2.16 11.55
C SER A 403 -10.80 2.24 12.99
N ALA A 404 -11.33 1.43 13.91
CA ALA A 404 -10.86 1.43 15.29
C ALA A 404 -9.38 1.00 15.44
N GLU A 405 -8.86 0.22 14.50
CA GLU A 405 -7.45 -0.17 14.44
C GLU A 405 -6.60 0.96 13.86
N GLN A 406 -7.02 1.53 12.72
CA GLN A 406 -6.36 2.67 12.09
C GLN A 406 -6.29 3.88 13.04
N ALA A 407 -7.38 4.21 13.73
CA ALA A 407 -7.41 5.31 14.69
C ALA A 407 -6.40 5.11 15.84
N ARG A 408 -6.17 3.86 16.27
CA ARG A 408 -5.14 3.54 17.28
C ARG A 408 -3.74 3.70 16.70
N ASN A 409 -3.46 3.13 15.52
CA ASN A 409 -2.16 3.27 14.87
C ASN A 409 -1.79 4.74 14.61
N GLN A 410 -2.77 5.54 14.19
CA GLN A 410 -2.62 6.99 13.98
C GLN A 410 -2.24 7.69 15.30
N LEU A 411 -2.94 7.37 16.39
CA LEU A 411 -2.66 7.95 17.70
C LEU A 411 -1.30 7.48 18.25
N GLU A 412 -0.96 6.21 18.10
CA GLU A 412 0.34 5.67 18.52
C GLU A 412 1.50 6.33 17.77
N THR A 413 1.35 6.55 16.47
CA THR A 413 2.32 7.29 15.65
C THR A 413 2.45 8.73 16.14
N ALA A 414 1.33 9.42 16.37
CA ALA A 414 1.31 10.77 16.92
C ALA A 414 1.99 10.87 18.29
N ILE A 415 1.77 9.87 19.16
CA ILE A 415 2.44 9.76 20.47
C ILE A 415 3.93 9.57 20.29
N GLY A 416 4.36 8.69 19.38
CA GLY A 416 5.78 8.48 19.07
C GLY A 416 6.46 9.77 18.63
N TRP A 417 5.82 10.52 17.74
CA TRP A 417 6.33 11.81 17.23
C TRP A 417 6.33 12.88 18.33
N GLY A 418 5.25 12.97 19.11
CA GLY A 418 5.12 13.92 20.21
C GLY A 418 6.16 13.72 21.31
N ARG A 419 6.44 12.47 21.68
CA ARG A 419 7.46 12.13 22.68
C ARG A 419 8.88 12.39 22.19
N TYR A 420 9.16 12.11 20.92
CA TYR A 420 10.47 12.41 20.34
C TYR A 420 10.76 13.91 20.35
N GLY A 421 9.80 14.72 19.92
CA GLY A 421 9.91 16.18 19.89
C GLY A 421 9.66 16.86 21.24
N GLU A 422 9.51 16.11 22.34
CA GLU A 422 9.24 16.67 23.68
C GLU A 422 8.03 17.64 23.68
N LEU A 423 7.01 17.33 22.87
CA LEU A 423 5.77 18.11 22.76
C LEU A 423 4.77 17.70 23.85
N PHE A 424 4.64 16.40 24.06
CA PHE A 424 3.76 15.81 25.06
C PHE A 424 4.20 14.37 25.38
N ASP A 425 3.92 13.93 26.60
CA ASP A 425 4.10 12.55 27.03
C ASP A 425 2.76 11.80 27.12
N TYR A 426 2.83 10.48 27.29
CA TYR A 426 1.67 9.61 27.34
C TYR A 426 1.77 8.59 28.48
N ASN A 427 0.76 8.59 29.34
CA ASN A 427 0.61 7.63 30.42
C ASN A 427 -0.31 6.47 29.99
N ARG A 428 0.27 5.28 29.87
CA ARG A 428 -0.42 4.03 29.50
C ARG A 428 -1.40 3.54 30.55
N ASP A 429 -1.17 3.85 31.83
CA ASP A 429 -1.97 3.28 32.93
C ASP A 429 -3.34 3.95 33.03
N ASP A 430 -3.45 5.23 32.66
CA ASP A 430 -4.70 6.01 32.73
C ASP A 430 -5.16 6.59 31.38
N GLY A 431 -4.42 6.33 30.29
CA GLY A 431 -4.76 6.73 28.94
C GLY A 431 -4.75 8.24 28.75
N ARG A 432 -3.82 8.95 29.39
CA ARG A 432 -3.73 10.42 29.34
C ARG A 432 -2.49 10.91 28.61
N LEU A 433 -2.70 11.97 27.84
CA LEU A 433 -1.67 12.79 27.21
C LEU A 433 -1.38 13.98 28.13
N LEU A 434 -0.10 14.29 28.33
CA LEU A 434 0.38 15.36 29.20
C LEU A 434 1.27 16.31 28.39
N LEU A 435 0.97 17.60 28.42
CA LEU A 435 1.79 18.62 27.78
C LEU A 435 3.16 18.73 28.45
N GLU A 436 4.22 18.70 27.66
CA GLU A 436 5.57 18.94 28.18
C GLU A 436 5.79 20.43 28.47
N PRO A 437 6.50 20.80 29.56
CA PRO A 437 6.69 22.20 29.95
C PRO A 437 7.34 23.07 28.86
N GLY A 438 8.25 22.49 28.06
CA GLY A 438 8.95 23.19 26.96
C GLY A 438 8.08 23.44 25.73
N ALA A 439 7.01 22.67 25.54
CA ALA A 439 6.17 22.72 24.34
C ALA A 439 5.46 24.07 24.17
N ARG A 440 5.02 24.70 25.27
CA ARG A 440 4.35 26.02 25.23
C ARG A 440 5.30 27.11 24.69
N THR A 441 6.56 27.07 25.09
CA THR A 441 7.57 28.06 24.69
C THR A 441 7.97 27.89 23.23
N LEU A 442 8.14 26.64 22.77
CA LEU A 442 8.47 26.31 21.37
C LEU A 442 7.39 26.77 20.38
N LEU A 443 6.12 26.73 20.78
CA LEU A 443 5.00 27.17 19.93
C LEU A 443 4.85 28.69 19.91
N GLN A 444 5.17 29.38 21.00
CA GLN A 444 5.08 30.84 21.10
C GLN A 444 6.20 31.57 20.35
N SER A 445 7.41 31.02 20.29
CA SER A 445 8.54 31.62 19.54
C SER A 445 8.33 31.61 18.02
N SER A 446 7.41 30.78 17.52
CA SER A 446 7.10 30.66 16.08
C SER A 446 6.07 31.68 15.57
N ALA A 447 5.47 32.49 16.45
CA ALA A 447 4.43 33.46 16.11
C ALA A 447 4.95 34.90 15.89
N GLU A 448 6.23 35.20 16.16
CA GLU A 448 6.81 36.51 15.88
C GLU A 448 7.57 36.51 14.54
N PRO A 449 7.13 37.27 13.51
CA PRO A 449 7.96 37.53 12.36
C PRO A 449 9.12 38.44 12.77
N SER A 450 10.35 38.03 12.49
CA SER A 450 11.56 38.82 12.62
C SER A 450 11.51 40.05 11.72
N GLY A 451 10.95 41.14 12.26
CA GLY A 451 10.87 42.45 11.64
C GLY A 451 11.57 43.51 12.46
N SER A 452 12.89 43.36 12.71
CA SER A 452 13.73 44.48 13.14
C SER A 452 13.97 45.41 11.95
N GLY A 453 13.02 46.31 11.70
CA GLY A 453 13.25 47.47 10.84
C GLY A 453 14.30 48.40 11.45
N PRO A 454 15.20 49.01 10.65
CA PRO A 454 16.27 49.84 11.18
C PRO A 454 15.72 51.12 11.81
N GLU A 455 16.18 51.42 13.02
CA GLU A 455 15.99 52.71 13.69
C GLU A 455 16.58 53.84 12.83
N PHE A 456 15.72 54.73 12.36
CA PHE A 456 16.15 56.03 11.83
C PHE A 456 16.39 57.01 13.00
N PRO A 457 17.54 57.71 13.05
CA PRO A 457 17.78 58.67 14.10
C PRO A 457 16.95 59.95 13.89
N GLY A 458 16.35 60.42 14.98
CA GLY A 458 15.51 61.60 14.99
C GLY A 458 16.22 62.88 14.57
N GLY A 459 15.62 63.60 13.63
CA GLY A 459 15.89 65.01 13.35
C GLY A 459 14.77 65.87 13.91
N SER A 460 15.01 66.51 15.04
CA SER A 460 14.26 67.66 15.51
C SER A 460 14.82 68.94 14.88
N GLY A 461 13.95 69.90 14.54
CA GLY A 461 14.38 71.30 14.36
C GLY A 461 13.80 72.08 13.18
N SER A 462 12.66 72.72 13.45
CA SER A 462 12.38 74.15 13.19
C SER A 462 12.50 74.75 11.78
N GLY A 463 11.35 75.24 11.31
CA GLY A 463 11.14 76.69 11.11
C GLY A 463 11.41 77.28 9.72
N GLY A 464 10.43 78.03 9.20
CA GLY A 464 10.69 79.17 8.31
C GLY A 464 9.84 79.27 7.04
N GLY A 465 8.72 79.97 7.12
CA GLY A 465 8.44 81.19 6.35
C GLY A 465 8.24 81.16 4.82
N CYS A 466 7.12 81.81 4.46
CA CYS A 466 6.64 82.31 3.15
C CYS A 466 5.82 81.34 2.30
#